data_AF-A0A6N8BKR9-F1
#
_entry.id   AF-A0A6N8BKR9-F1
#
_cell.length_a   1.000
_cell.length_b   1.000
_cell.length_c   1.000
_cell.angle_alpha   90.00
_cell.angle_beta   90.00
_cell.angle_gamma   90.00
#
_symmetry.space_group_name_H-M   'P 1'
#
loop_
_entity.id
_entity.type
_entity.pdbx_description
1 polymer ?
#
loop_
_entity_poly.entity_id
_entity_poly.type
_entity_poly.pdbx_seq_one_letter_code
_entity_poly.pdbx_strand_id
1 'polypeptide(L)'
;MIKDLWGFKDPKELEKSTKDMPDSILKEQISLLAEKTNNILYGKPTFIKVRSEEINFKVATVFNVVVPALDNYSKTLLIMYSNPESEFPVAISVGSSYEEDCEWFDPKYSCNNKEEFETSIKEILSSDEVLRIIQILYSKASMLSS
;
A
#
# COMPACT_ATOMS: atom_id res chain seq x y z
N MET A 1 41.45 -17.26 -12.42
CA MET A 1 40.78 -16.68 -11.25
C MET A 1 39.57 -15.92 -11.75
N ILE A 2 38.40 -16.16 -11.16
CA ILE A 2 37.18 -15.40 -11.46
C ILE A 2 37.30 -14.08 -10.72
N LYS A 3 37.21 -12.96 -11.44
CA LYS A 3 37.21 -11.63 -10.83
C LYS A 3 35.78 -11.31 -10.40
N ASP A 4 35.53 -11.38 -9.10
CA ASP A 4 34.27 -10.94 -8.53
C ASP A 4 34.24 -9.40 -8.52
N LEU A 5 33.19 -8.84 -9.13
CA LEU A 5 32.95 -7.39 -9.22
C LEU A 5 31.71 -6.98 -8.42
N TRP A 6 30.99 -7.92 -7.84
CA TRP A 6 29.86 -7.63 -6.98
C TRP A 6 30.39 -7.09 -5.65
N GLY A 7 29.92 -5.91 -5.26
CA GLY A 7 30.42 -5.16 -4.11
C GLY A 7 29.94 -5.67 -2.75
N PHE A 8 29.31 -6.84 -2.68
CA PHE A 8 28.76 -7.43 -1.47
C PHE A 8 29.24 -8.88 -1.30
N LYS A 9 29.46 -9.30 -0.05
CA LYS A 9 30.00 -10.64 0.27
C LYS A 9 28.95 -11.61 0.79
N ASP A 10 27.87 -11.10 1.36
CA ASP A 10 26.80 -11.86 1.99
C ASP A 10 25.45 -11.23 1.60
N PRO A 11 24.42 -12.03 1.25
CA PRO A 11 23.08 -11.51 0.98
C PRO A 11 22.51 -10.60 2.08
N LYS A 12 22.91 -10.78 3.34
CA LYS A 12 22.52 -9.90 4.46
C LYS A 12 23.01 -8.47 4.32
N GLU A 13 24.08 -8.23 3.56
CA GLU A 13 24.53 -6.87 3.24
C GLU A 13 23.51 -6.14 2.34
N LEU A 14 22.70 -6.88 1.58
CA LEU A 14 21.60 -6.35 0.76
C LEU A 14 20.30 -6.11 1.55
N GLU A 15 20.19 -6.65 2.76
CA GLU A 15 19.00 -6.48 3.62
C GLU A 15 18.95 -5.10 4.32
N LYS A 16 19.98 -4.26 4.17
CA LYS A 16 20.08 -2.97 4.86
C LYS A 16 19.17 -1.90 4.24
N SER A 17 18.37 -1.27 5.09
CA SER A 17 17.50 -0.10 4.87
C SER A 17 16.15 -0.33 4.15
N THR A 18 15.63 -1.56 4.10
CA THR A 18 14.26 -1.78 3.56
C THR A 18 13.16 -1.14 4.40
N LYS A 19 13.42 -0.77 5.67
CA LYS A 19 12.43 -0.16 6.57
C LYS A 19 11.89 1.19 6.07
N ASP A 20 12.72 1.94 5.36
CA ASP A 20 12.37 3.28 4.88
C ASP A 20 11.71 3.26 3.50
N MET A 21 11.57 2.07 2.89
CA MET A 21 10.92 1.91 1.59
C MET A 21 9.40 2.12 1.70
N PRO A 22 8.75 2.71 0.68
CA PRO A 22 7.31 2.94 0.67
C PRO A 22 6.48 1.68 0.97
N ASP A 23 6.84 0.54 0.38
CA ASP A 23 6.14 -0.73 0.62
C ASP A 23 6.23 -1.19 2.09
N SER A 24 7.38 -0.97 2.74
CA SER A 24 7.57 -1.31 4.16
C SER A 24 6.75 -0.40 5.07
N ILE A 25 6.78 0.91 4.81
CA ILE A 25 5.99 1.90 5.56
C ILE A 25 4.49 1.58 5.41
N LEU A 26 4.03 1.32 4.19
CA LEU A 26 2.62 0.98 3.92
C LEU A 26 2.21 -0.33 4.61
N LYS A 27 3.07 -1.35 4.58
CA LYS A 27 2.85 -2.62 5.27
C LYS A 27 2.80 -2.48 6.79
N GLU A 28 3.59 -1.58 7.35
CA GLU A 28 3.53 -1.24 8.78
C GLU A 28 2.17 -0.61 9.12
N GLN A 29 1.70 0.37 8.34
CA GLN A 29 0.38 0.99 8.56
C GLN A 29 -0.77 -0.03 8.45
N ILE A 30 -0.66 -0.97 7.51
CA ILE A 30 -1.58 -2.11 7.38
C ILE A 30 -1.64 -2.94 8.67
N SER A 31 -0.49 -3.20 9.26
CA SER A 31 -0.38 -4.02 10.48
C SER A 31 -0.96 -3.28 11.69
N LEU A 32 -0.71 -1.97 11.78
CA LEU A 32 -1.26 -1.11 12.83
C LEU A 32 -2.80 -1.02 12.79
N LEU A 33 -3.43 -1.09 11.61
CA LEU A 33 -4.89 -1.14 11.51
C LEU A 33 -5.46 -2.40 12.18
N ALA A 34 -4.82 -3.55 11.96
CA ALA A 34 -5.24 -4.81 12.56
C ALA A 34 -5.12 -4.77 14.08
N GLU A 35 -3.99 -4.27 14.60
CA GLU A 35 -3.79 -4.10 16.04
C GLU A 35 -4.82 -3.15 16.66
N LYS A 36 -5.06 -1.98 16.05
CA LYS A 36 -6.01 -0.97 16.55
C LYS A 36 -7.46 -1.45 16.55
N THR A 37 -7.80 -2.41 15.71
CA THR A 37 -9.17 -2.95 15.59
C THR A 37 -9.32 -4.32 16.23
N ASN A 38 -8.33 -4.80 16.99
CA ASN A 38 -8.31 -6.15 17.58
C ASN A 38 -8.55 -7.24 16.53
N ASN A 39 -7.98 -7.08 15.32
CA ASN A 39 -8.11 -7.96 14.17
C ASN A 39 -9.55 -8.11 13.61
N ILE A 40 -10.50 -7.25 14.01
CA ILE A 40 -11.84 -7.19 13.40
C ILE A 40 -11.75 -6.73 11.94
N LEU A 41 -10.83 -5.80 11.68
CA LEU A 41 -10.44 -5.37 10.34
C LEU A 41 -8.94 -5.61 10.19
N TYR A 42 -8.48 -5.93 8.99
CA TYR A 42 -7.04 -5.92 8.73
C TYR A 42 -6.74 -5.44 7.31
N GLY A 43 -5.56 -4.86 7.13
CA GLY A 43 -5.08 -4.52 5.80
C GLY A 43 -4.46 -5.72 5.10
N LYS A 44 -4.68 -5.83 3.79
CA LYS A 44 -4.03 -6.83 2.93
C LYS A 44 -3.50 -6.15 1.68
N PRO A 45 -2.18 -6.02 1.52
CA PRO A 45 -1.61 -5.51 0.28
C PRO A 45 -1.76 -6.57 -0.82
N THR A 46 -2.12 -6.15 -2.02
CA THR A 46 -2.14 -6.99 -3.23
C THR A 46 -1.20 -6.39 -4.26
N PHE A 47 -0.20 -7.16 -4.68
CA PHE A 47 0.77 -6.72 -5.66
C PHE A 47 0.31 -7.10 -7.07
N ILE A 48 0.26 -6.12 -7.95
CA ILE A 48 -0.12 -6.28 -9.35
C ILE A 48 1.04 -5.80 -10.21
N LYS A 49 1.46 -6.63 -11.16
CA LYS A 49 2.36 -6.20 -12.22
C LYS A 49 1.57 -5.33 -13.19
N VAL A 50 1.96 -4.07 -13.32
CA VAL A 50 1.32 -3.12 -14.22
C VAL A 50 1.58 -3.55 -15.67
N ARG A 51 0.51 -3.57 -16.47
CA ARG A 51 0.56 -3.92 -17.90
C ARG A 51 0.02 -2.83 -18.82
N SER A 52 -0.58 -1.78 -18.27
CA SER A 52 -1.06 -0.65 -19.06
C SER A 52 0.10 0.21 -19.54
N GLU A 53 0.01 0.72 -20.76
CA GLU A 53 0.96 1.69 -21.32
C GLU A 53 0.72 3.11 -20.77
N GLU A 54 -0.48 3.39 -20.26
CA GLU A 54 -0.86 4.68 -19.64
C GLU A 54 -0.15 4.92 -18.30
N ILE A 55 0.27 3.84 -17.63
CA ILE A 55 0.87 3.90 -16.30
C ILE A 55 2.38 3.75 -16.41
N ASN A 56 3.11 4.81 -16.03
CA ASN A 56 4.58 4.86 -16.11
C ASN A 56 5.33 4.07 -15.01
N PHE A 57 4.60 3.27 -14.22
CA PHE A 57 5.12 2.45 -13.13
C PHE A 57 4.98 0.96 -13.46
N LYS A 58 5.83 0.11 -12.86
CA LYS A 58 5.83 -1.34 -13.14
C LYS A 58 5.05 -2.18 -12.14
N VAL A 59 4.82 -1.66 -10.94
CA VAL A 59 4.13 -2.36 -9.85
C VAL A 59 3.04 -1.47 -9.28
N ALA A 60 1.88 -2.07 -9.00
CA ALA A 60 0.81 -1.47 -8.25
C ALA A 60 0.59 -2.29 -6.96
N THR A 61 0.76 -1.65 -5.81
CA THR A 61 0.48 -2.19 -4.48
C THR A 61 -0.89 -1.67 -4.04
N VAL A 62 -1.91 -2.50 -4.21
CA VAL A 62 -3.30 -2.20 -3.84
C VAL A 62 -3.48 -2.42 -2.35
N PHE A 63 -3.85 -1.37 -1.62
CA PHE A 63 -4.15 -1.46 -0.20
C PHE A 63 -5.65 -1.71 0.01
N ASN A 64 -5.96 -2.96 0.35
CA ASN A 64 -7.30 -3.38 0.72
C ASN A 64 -7.48 -3.48 2.24
N VAL A 65 -8.63 -3.06 2.74
CA VAL A 65 -9.15 -3.43 4.06
C VAL A 65 -10.04 -4.65 3.89
N VAL A 66 -9.82 -5.66 4.72
CA VAL A 66 -10.58 -6.91 4.73
C VAL A 66 -11.40 -6.98 6.02
N VAL A 67 -12.64 -7.44 5.88
CA VAL A 67 -13.60 -7.62 6.98
C VAL A 67 -14.02 -9.09 7.04
N PRO A 68 -13.35 -9.92 7.87
CA PRO A 68 -13.60 -11.37 7.89
C PRO A 68 -15.05 -11.75 8.20
N ALA A 69 -15.67 -11.04 9.14
CA ALA A 69 -17.06 -11.28 9.57
C ALA A 69 -18.10 -11.01 8.46
N LEU A 70 -17.71 -10.31 7.39
CA LEU A 70 -18.56 -10.02 6.23
C LEU A 70 -18.18 -10.90 5.03
N ASP A 71 -18.00 -12.20 5.25
CA ASP A 71 -17.58 -13.17 4.23
C ASP A 71 -16.30 -12.72 3.48
N ASN A 72 -15.32 -12.24 4.26
CA ASN A 72 -14.07 -11.66 3.75
C ASN A 72 -14.26 -10.49 2.77
N TYR A 73 -15.34 -9.72 2.91
CA TYR A 73 -15.54 -8.49 2.15
C TYR A 73 -14.29 -7.61 2.17
N SER A 74 -13.95 -7.04 1.02
CA SER A 74 -12.75 -6.24 0.84
C SER A 74 -13.05 -4.91 0.17
N LYS A 75 -12.41 -3.84 0.65
CA LYS A 75 -12.50 -2.50 0.07
C LYS A 75 -11.09 -1.91 -0.12
N THR A 76 -10.79 -1.48 -1.34
CA THR A 76 -9.58 -0.71 -1.64
C THR A 76 -9.68 0.69 -1.03
N LEU A 77 -8.63 1.09 -0.30
CA LEU A 77 -8.48 2.46 0.20
C LEU A 77 -7.63 3.31 -0.75
N LEU A 78 -6.50 2.75 -1.19
CA LEU A 78 -5.55 3.40 -2.08
C LEU A 78 -4.78 2.37 -2.91
N ILE A 79 -4.16 2.83 -3.98
CA ILE A 79 -3.25 2.05 -4.82
C ILE A 79 -1.96 2.85 -4.92
N MET A 80 -0.83 2.24 -4.53
CA MET A 80 0.49 2.82 -4.69
C MET A 80 1.17 2.24 -5.94
N TYR A 81 1.66 3.09 -6.81
CA TYR A 81 2.39 2.74 -8.02
C TYR A 81 3.88 3.02 -7.84
N SER A 82 4.72 2.03 -8.14
CA SER A 82 6.18 2.10 -7.95
C SER A 82 6.93 1.33 -9.04
N ASN A 83 8.24 1.60 -9.14
CA ASN A 83 9.17 0.82 -9.95
C ASN A 83 10.03 -0.04 -9.03
N PRO A 84 10.15 -1.35 -9.26
CA PRO A 84 10.84 -2.27 -8.33
C PRO A 84 12.35 -1.99 -8.21
N GLU A 85 12.94 -1.27 -9.16
CA GLU A 85 14.35 -0.88 -9.15
C GLU A 85 14.64 0.41 -8.37
N SER A 86 13.62 1.09 -7.84
CA SER A 86 13.77 2.40 -7.17
C SER A 86 12.82 2.55 -5.99
N GLU A 87 13.28 3.20 -4.91
CA GLU A 87 12.41 3.51 -3.76
C GLU A 87 11.41 4.63 -4.08
N PHE A 88 11.84 5.62 -4.85
CA PHE A 88 11.07 6.78 -5.28
C PHE A 88 11.41 7.13 -6.73
N PRO A 89 10.53 7.86 -7.46
CA PRO A 89 9.22 8.34 -7.03
C PRO A 89 8.17 7.22 -6.95
N VAL A 90 7.11 7.47 -6.18
CA VAL A 90 5.89 6.65 -6.16
C VAL A 90 4.67 7.54 -6.42
N ALA A 91 3.63 6.98 -7.02
CA ALA A 91 2.34 7.66 -7.20
C ALA A 91 1.25 6.96 -6.39
N ILE A 92 0.25 7.70 -5.92
CA ILE A 92 -0.83 7.15 -5.09
C ILE A 92 -2.18 7.59 -5.65
N SER A 93 -2.99 6.61 -6.06
CA SER A 93 -4.41 6.81 -6.35
C SER A 93 -5.25 6.50 -5.12
N VAL A 94 -6.31 7.26 -4.91
CA VAL A 94 -7.20 7.13 -3.74
C VAL A 94 -8.64 7.09 -4.24
N GLY A 95 -9.39 6.08 -3.81
CA GLY A 95 -10.79 5.92 -4.21
C GLY A 95 -11.02 5.39 -5.63
N SER A 96 -9.97 5.16 -6.41
CA SER A 96 -10.05 4.48 -7.72
C SER A 96 -9.75 2.98 -7.63
N SER A 97 -10.13 2.26 -8.68
CA SER A 97 -9.73 0.86 -8.92
C SER A 97 -8.51 0.78 -9.85
N TYR A 98 -7.83 -0.37 -9.86
CA TYR A 98 -6.71 -0.59 -10.77
C TYR A 98 -7.17 -0.57 -12.23
N GLU A 99 -8.39 -1.04 -12.50
CA GLU A 99 -9.01 -1.01 -13.81
C GLU A 99 -9.27 0.42 -14.30
N GLU A 100 -9.82 1.28 -13.44
CA GLU A 100 -10.02 2.71 -13.74
C GLU A 100 -8.68 3.41 -14.03
N ASP A 101 -7.66 3.16 -13.20
CA ASP A 101 -6.34 3.74 -13.38
C ASP A 101 -5.65 3.24 -14.68
N CYS A 102 -6.01 2.05 -15.17
CA CYS A 102 -5.52 1.55 -16.45
C CYS A 102 -6.16 2.24 -17.66
N GLU A 103 -7.37 2.78 -17.51
CA GLU A 103 -8.07 3.56 -18.55
C GLU A 103 -7.67 5.03 -18.54
N TRP A 104 -7.53 5.62 -17.36
CA TRP A 104 -7.12 7.01 -17.18
C TRP A 104 -6.27 7.17 -15.92
N PHE A 105 -4.95 7.26 -16.11
CA PHE A 105 -4.02 7.35 -14.99
C PHE A 105 -3.83 8.80 -14.51
N ASP A 106 -4.56 9.17 -13.45
CA ASP A 106 -4.48 10.48 -12.80
C ASP A 106 -4.33 10.32 -11.27
N PRO A 107 -3.13 9.91 -10.80
CA PRO A 107 -2.90 9.65 -9.39
C PRO A 107 -3.02 10.94 -8.57
N LYS A 108 -3.67 10.85 -7.41
CA LYS A 108 -3.93 12.00 -6.53
C LYS A 108 -2.64 12.55 -5.90
N TYR A 109 -1.65 11.71 -5.67
CA TYR A 109 -0.36 12.10 -5.10
C TYR A 109 0.81 11.56 -5.92
N SER A 110 1.90 12.33 -5.98
CA SER A 110 3.20 11.90 -6.49
C SER A 110 4.25 12.27 -5.45
N CYS A 111 4.94 11.27 -4.91
CA CYS A 111 5.90 11.43 -3.82
C CYS A 111 7.30 11.09 -4.33
N ASN A 112 8.23 12.04 -4.22
CA ASN A 112 9.59 11.91 -4.73
C ASN A 112 10.60 11.50 -3.64
N ASN A 113 10.15 11.47 -2.38
CA ASN A 113 10.96 11.09 -1.23
C ASN A 113 10.07 10.57 -0.09
N LYS A 114 10.72 10.07 0.95
CA LYS A 114 10.10 9.50 2.14
C LYS A 114 9.17 10.47 2.88
N GLU A 115 9.60 11.71 3.07
CA GLU A 115 8.83 12.70 3.83
C GLU A 115 7.51 13.05 3.14
N GLU A 116 7.56 13.24 1.81
CA GLU A 116 6.36 13.44 0.98
C GLU A 116 5.42 12.24 1.05
N PHE A 117 5.97 11.02 1.04
CA PHE A 117 5.19 9.79 1.13
C PHE A 117 4.52 9.62 2.49
N GLU A 118 5.26 9.75 3.59
CA GLU A 118 4.70 9.66 4.95
C GLU A 118 3.62 10.72 5.18
N THR A 119 3.84 11.93 4.67
CA THR A 119 2.85 13.02 4.74
C THR A 119 1.58 12.65 3.98
N SER A 120 1.71 12.19 2.72
CA SER A 120 0.58 11.79 1.89
C SER A 120 -0.20 10.61 2.49
N ILE A 121 0.50 9.58 2.98
CA ILE A 121 -0.13 8.43 3.65
C ILE A 121 -0.87 8.88 4.92
N LYS A 122 -0.27 9.75 5.74
CA LYS A 122 -0.94 10.29 6.92
C LYS A 122 -2.21 11.04 6.55
N GLU A 123 -2.17 11.93 5.56
CA GLU A 123 -3.35 12.67 5.08
C GLU A 123 -4.45 11.72 4.60
N ILE A 124 -4.12 10.69 3.83
CA ILE A 124 -5.09 9.72 3.32
C ILE A 124 -5.72 8.94 4.48
N LEU A 125 -4.90 8.30 5.33
CA LEU A 125 -5.38 7.40 6.38
C LEU A 125 -6.10 8.13 7.52
N SER A 126 -5.81 9.41 7.73
CA SER A 126 -6.51 10.25 8.71
C SER A 126 -7.64 11.08 8.13
N SER A 127 -7.93 10.96 6.83
CA SER A 127 -9.04 11.68 6.20
C SER A 127 -10.39 11.22 6.75
N ASP A 128 -11.34 12.15 6.85
CA ASP A 128 -12.71 11.87 7.31
C ASP A 128 -13.37 10.76 6.49
N GLU A 129 -13.09 10.70 5.18
CA GLU A 129 -13.61 9.68 4.28
C GLU A 129 -13.11 8.28 4.67
N VAL A 130 -11.79 8.10 4.80
CA VAL A 130 -11.21 6.80 5.17
C VAL A 130 -11.64 6.40 6.57
N LEU A 131 -11.57 7.30 7.55
CA LEU A 131 -11.99 7.02 8.92
C LEU A 131 -13.48 6.62 9.00
N ARG A 132 -14.35 7.28 8.22
CA ARG A 132 -15.76 6.93 8.12
C ARG A 132 -15.97 5.55 7.51
N ILE A 133 -15.23 5.19 6.46
CA ILE A 133 -15.27 3.84 5.88
C ILE A 133 -14.88 2.81 6.95
N ILE A 134 -13.75 3.01 7.63
CA ILE A 134 -13.29 2.10 8.70
C ILE A 134 -14.33 1.98 9.81
N GLN A 135 -14.92 3.07 10.27
CA GLN A 135 -15.95 3.08 11.32
C GLN A 135 -17.19 2.26 10.92
N ILE A 136 -17.67 2.43 9.67
CA ILE A 136 -18.82 1.69 9.15
C ILE A 136 -18.50 0.20 9.07
N LEU A 137 -17.35 -0.17 8.49
CA LEU A 137 -16.93 -1.55 8.34
C LEU A 137 -16.76 -2.23 9.71
N TYR A 138 -16.11 -1.56 10.65
CA TYR A 138 -15.93 -2.03 12.01
C TYR A 138 -17.28 -2.28 12.69
N SER A 139 -18.18 -1.29 12.64
CA SER A 139 -19.50 -1.38 13.28
C SER A 139 -20.32 -2.53 12.72
N LYS A 140 -20.33 -2.72 11.39
CA LYS A 140 -21.00 -3.85 10.74
C LYS A 140 -20.41 -5.19 11.14
N ALA A 141 -19.09 -5.30 11.22
CA ALA A 141 -18.42 -6.52 11.64
C ALA A 141 -18.74 -6.87 13.10
N SER A 142 -18.69 -5.88 14.01
CA SER A 142 -18.97 -6.07 15.43
C SER A 142 -20.41 -6.53 15.70
N MET A 143 -21.38 -6.06 14.91
CA MET A 143 -22.78 -6.51 15.01
C MET A 143 -22.97 -7.98 14.66
N LEU A 144 -22.09 -8.57 13.83
CA LEU A 144 -22.18 -9.96 13.39
C LEU A 144 -21.29 -10.90 14.21
N SER A 145 -20.28 -10.37 14.90
CA SER A 145 -19.43 -11.12 15.82
C SER A 145 -20.00 -11.21 17.25
N SER A 146 -21.16 -10.60 17.50
CA SER A 146 -21.85 -10.58 18.80
C SER A 146 -22.91 -11.68 18.90
#